data_AF-X1JNM4-F1
#
_entry.id   AF-X1JNM4-F1
#
_cell.length_a   1.000
_cell.length_b   1.000
_cell.length_c   1.000
_cell.angle_alpha   90.00
_cell.angle_beta   90.00
_cell.angle_gamma   90.00
#
_symmetry.space_group_name_H-M   'P 1'
#
loop_
_entity.id
_entity.type
_entity.pdbx_description
1 polymer ?
#
loop_
_entity_poly.entity_id
_entity_poly.type
_entity_poly.pdbx_seq_one_letter_code
_entity_poly.pdbx_strand_id
1 'polypeptide(L)'
;MTLALNLAQALNCEAVEPPCGECDSCRKVASAKHADVQIIGLTQNMDSAGTKPRAEIGIDQIRQMQHSSNLPPFEGKYKVFII
;
A
#
# COMPACT_ATOMS: atom_id res chain seq x y z
N MET A 1 -11.18 -3.36 3.28
CA MET A 1 -9.89 -2.69 3.58
C MET A 1 -10.09 -1.19 3.77
N THR A 2 -10.84 -0.74 4.77
CA THR A 2 -11.08 0.72 4.97
C THR A 2 -10.16 1.33 6.03
N LEU A 3 -9.91 0.62 7.13
CA LEU A 3 -9.06 1.15 8.22
C LEU A 3 -7.60 1.40 7.78
N ALA A 4 -6.97 0.43 7.12
CA ALA A 4 -5.57 0.54 6.71
C ALA A 4 -5.35 1.69 5.70
N LEU A 5 -6.29 1.88 4.76
CA LEU A 5 -6.25 2.99 3.81
C LEU A 5 -6.47 4.33 4.51
N ASN A 6 -7.44 4.43 5.42
CA ASN A 6 -7.68 5.66 6.18
C ASN A 6 -6.48 6.03 7.06
N LEU A 7 -5.80 5.05 7.65
CA LEU A 7 -4.57 5.29 8.41
C LEU A 7 -3.44 5.77 7.49
N ALA A 8 -3.25 5.12 6.33
CA ALA A 8 -2.25 5.55 5.34
C ALA A 8 -2.51 6.98 4.83
N GLN A 9 -3.78 7.33 4.60
CA GLN A 9 -4.20 8.69 4.29
C GLN A 9 -3.87 9.64 5.42
N ALA A 10 -4.18 9.29 6.68
CA ALA A 10 -3.95 10.16 7.81
C ALA A 10 -2.46 10.46 8.02
N LEU A 11 -1.59 9.48 7.80
CA LEU A 11 -0.14 9.61 7.93
C LEU A 11 0.47 10.55 6.88
N ASN A 12 -0.01 10.48 5.64
CA ASN A 12 0.56 11.25 4.52
C ASN A 12 -0.23 12.51 4.15
N CYS A 13 -1.35 12.76 4.82
CA CYS A 13 -2.17 13.95 4.61
C CYS A 13 -1.39 15.25 4.88
N GLU A 14 -1.70 16.26 4.07
CA GLU A 14 -1.09 17.58 4.11
C GLU A 14 -1.92 18.60 4.90
N ALA A 15 -3.20 18.32 5.16
CA ALA A 15 -4.06 19.18 5.97
C ALA A 15 -3.74 19.12 7.47
N VAL A 16 -4.21 20.14 8.20
CA VAL A 16 -4.09 20.24 9.67
C VAL A 16 -4.89 19.15 10.39
N GLU A 17 -6.07 18.80 9.85
CA GLU A 17 -6.92 17.72 10.36
C GLU A 17 -6.90 16.52 9.39
N PRO A 18 -6.05 15.52 9.63
CA PRO A 18 -5.97 14.33 8.80
C PRO A 18 -6.96 13.23 9.24
N PRO A 19 -7.44 12.37 8.31
CA PRO A 19 -7.31 12.47 6.86
C PRO A 19 -8.35 13.43 6.26
N CYS A 20 -7.93 14.38 5.42
CA CYS A 20 -8.87 15.33 4.80
C CYS A 20 -9.61 14.77 3.57
N GLY A 21 -9.11 13.70 2.95
CA GLY A 21 -9.74 13.07 1.78
C GLY A 21 -9.59 13.83 0.45
N GLU A 22 -9.23 15.11 0.49
CA GLU A 22 -9.28 15.98 -0.69
C GLU A 22 -7.91 16.45 -1.20
N CYS A 23 -6.85 16.37 -0.39
CA CYS A 23 -5.49 16.70 -0.83
C CYS A 23 -4.92 15.64 -1.78
N ASP A 24 -3.87 16.01 -2.52
CA ASP A 24 -3.23 15.14 -3.51
C ASP A 24 -2.77 13.82 -2.90
N SER A 25 -2.14 13.85 -1.72
CA SER A 25 -1.75 12.63 -1.01
C SER A 25 -2.96 11.74 -0.71
N CYS A 26 -4.03 12.27 -0.09
CA CYS A 26 -5.22 11.48 0.23
C CYS A 26 -5.88 10.87 -1.02
N ARG A 27 -5.93 11.61 -2.14
CA ARG A 27 -6.47 11.13 -3.43
C ARG A 27 -5.59 10.05 -4.05
N LYS A 28 -4.27 10.20 -4.01
CA LYS A 28 -3.31 9.20 -4.49
C LYS A 28 -3.40 7.91 -3.66
N VAL A 29 -3.53 8.01 -2.34
CA VAL A 29 -3.71 6.83 -1.47
C VAL A 29 -5.05 6.14 -1.75
N ALA A 30 -6.14 6.90 -1.90
CA ALA A 30 -7.46 6.34 -2.22
C ALA A 30 -7.49 5.59 -3.57
N SER A 31 -6.67 6.03 -4.52
CA SER A 31 -6.53 5.40 -5.84
C SER A 31 -5.40 4.36 -5.92
N ALA A 32 -4.73 4.04 -4.80
CA ALA A 32 -3.57 3.14 -4.73
C ALA A 32 -2.41 3.56 -5.68
N LYS A 33 -2.23 4.86 -5.89
CA LYS A 33 -1.19 5.46 -6.76
C LYS A 33 -0.16 6.30 -6.00
N HIS A 34 -0.20 6.28 -4.67
CA HIS A 34 0.75 7.02 -3.85
C HIS A 34 2.10 6.27 -3.85
N ALA A 35 3.19 6.93 -4.20
CA ALA A 35 4.50 6.28 -4.36
C ALA A 35 4.99 5.61 -3.07
N ASP A 36 4.62 6.20 -1.93
CA ASP A 36 4.97 5.70 -0.59
C ASP A 36 3.90 4.82 0.08
N VAL A 37 2.81 4.48 -0.60
CA VAL A 37 1.81 3.53 -0.06
C VAL A 37 1.66 2.34 -1.00
N GLN A 38 2.07 1.17 -0.53
CA GLN A 38 2.01 -0.07 -1.29
C GLN A 38 1.08 -1.08 -0.62
N ILE A 39 0.22 -1.69 -1.41
CA ILE A 39 -0.66 -2.77 -0.96
C ILE A 39 -0.08 -4.09 -1.49
N ILE A 40 0.36 -4.94 -0.57
CA ILE A 40 0.95 -6.24 -0.83
C ILE A 40 -0.16 -7.26 -0.65
N GLY A 41 -0.77 -7.64 -1.77
CA GLY A 41 -1.86 -8.62 -1.79
C GLY A 41 -1.41 -10.00 -2.26
N LEU A 42 -2.28 -10.98 -2.02
CA LEU A 42 -2.19 -12.33 -2.56
C LEU A 42 -2.19 -12.27 -4.08
N THR A 43 -1.15 -12.80 -4.73
CA THR A 43 -1.19 -13.03 -6.18
C THR A 43 -2.27 -14.05 -6.44
N GLN A 44 -3.37 -13.65 -7.09
CA GLN A 44 -4.29 -14.60 -7.70
C GLN A 44 -3.60 -15.17 -8.95
N ASN A 45 -2.67 -16.10 -8.74
CA ASN A 45 -2.28 -16.99 -9.83
C ASN A 45 -3.52 -17.83 -10.12
N MET A 46 -4.27 -17.42 -11.15
CA MET A 46 -5.23 -18.28 -11.84
C MET A 46 -4.43 -19.33 -12.63
N ASP A 47 -3.70 -20.18 -11.92
CA ASP A 47 -3.13 -21.37 -12.52
C ASP A 47 -4.32 -22.30 -12.80
N SER A 48 -4.54 -22.51 -14.10
CA SER A 48 -5.61 -23.32 -14.66
C SER A 48 -5.48 -24.79 -14.27
N ALA A 49 -5.74 -25.14 -13.01
CA ALA A 49 -5.82 -26.53 -12.54
C ALA A 49 -6.40 -26.61 -11.11
N GLY A 50 -7.66 -26.23 -10.92
CA GLY A 50 -8.58 -26.80 -9.90
C GLY A 50 -8.15 -26.85 -8.42
N THR A 51 -7.05 -26.22 -8.02
CA THR A 51 -6.49 -26.32 -6.68
C THR A 51 -6.56 -24.95 -6.04
N LYS A 52 -7.33 -24.89 -4.95
CA LYS A 52 -7.59 -23.77 -4.02
C LYS A 52 -6.68 -22.55 -4.21
N PRO A 53 -7.24 -21.31 -4.27
CA PRO A 53 -6.44 -20.10 -4.36
C PRO A 53 -5.46 -20.08 -3.18
N ARG A 54 -4.18 -20.30 -3.48
CA ARG A 54 -3.13 -20.23 -2.47
C ARG A 54 -2.94 -18.75 -2.19
N ALA A 55 -3.45 -18.34 -1.05
CA ALA A 55 -3.20 -17.05 -0.43
C ALA A 55 -1.73 -17.00 0.00
N GLU A 56 -0.82 -16.96 -0.97
CA GLU A 56 0.63 -16.89 -0.73
C GLU A 56 1.15 -15.53 -1.20
N ILE A 57 1.87 -14.86 -0.30
CA ILE A 57 2.66 -13.67 -0.64
C ILE A 57 4.02 -14.20 -1.10
N GLY A 58 4.41 -13.87 -2.32
CA GLY A 58 5.67 -14.34 -2.88
C GLY A 58 6.88 -13.79 -2.11
N ILE A 59 7.91 -14.61 -1.90
CA ILE A 59 9.14 -14.18 -1.22
C ILE A 59 9.80 -12.98 -1.93
N ASP A 60 9.67 -12.89 -3.25
CA ASP A 60 10.19 -11.77 -4.03
C ASP A 60 9.44 -10.46 -3.73
N GLN A 61 8.12 -10.51 -3.50
CA GLN A 61 7.35 -9.35 -3.07
C GLN A 61 7.83 -8.85 -1.71
N ILE A 62 8.11 -9.76 -0.77
CA ILE A 62 8.66 -9.42 0.54
C ILE A 62 10.06 -8.81 0.41
N ARG A 63 10.94 -9.40 -0.41
CA ARG A 63 12.29 -8.85 -0.65
C ARG A 63 12.24 -7.46 -1.26
N GLN A 64 11.34 -7.23 -2.22
CA GLN A 64 11.15 -5.92 -2.84
C GLN A 64 10.59 -4.89 -1.86
N MET A 65 9.65 -5.29 -1.00
CA MET A 65 9.14 -4.46 0.09
C MET A 65 10.28 -4.05 1.04
N GLN A 66 11.09 -5.01 1.49
CA GLN A 66 12.23 -4.77 2.39
C GLN A 66 13.27 -3.83 1.76
N HIS A 67 13.55 -3.99 0.47
CA HIS A 67 14.43 -3.06 -0.23
C HIS A 67 13.84 -1.64 -0.26
N SER A 68 12.55 -1.53 -0.59
CA SER A 68 11.85 -0.25 -0.67
C SER A 68 11.70 0.43 0.70
N SER A 69 11.57 -0.33 1.79
CA SER A 69 11.45 0.21 3.16
C SER A 69 12.74 0.84 3.66
N ASN A 70 13.89 0.43 3.13
CA ASN A 70 15.19 1.02 3.47
C ASN A 70 15.46 2.34 2.73
N LEU A 71 14.65 2.68 1.73
CA LEU A 71 14.73 3.95 1.02
C LEU A 71 13.83 4.98 1.69
N PRO A 72 14.25 6.26 1.77
CA PRO A 72 13.40 7.32 2.32
C PRO A 72 12.09 7.46 1.51
N PRO A 73 11.03 8.02 2.12
CA PRO A 73 9.81 8.40 1.41
C PRO A 73 10.12 9.30 0.22
N PHE A 74 9.41 9.10 -0.90
CA PHE A 74 9.60 9.86 -2.13
C PHE A 74 8.76 11.15 -2.15
N GLU A 75 7.47 11.04 -1.85
CA GLU A 75 6.51 12.15 -1.86
C GLU A 75 5.75 12.33 -0.53
N GLY A 76 5.65 11.28 0.29
CA GLY A 76 4.95 11.28 1.57
C GLY A 76 5.85 11.58 2.77
N LYS A 77 5.23 11.70 3.94
CA LYS A 77 5.92 11.77 5.25
C LYS A 77 6.34 10.39 5.74
N TYR A 78 5.56 9.36 5.39
CA TYR A 78 5.76 7.99 5.82
C TYR A 78 5.59 7.02 4.64
N LYS A 79 6.44 5.97 4.61
CA LYS A 79 6.17 4.79 3.79
C LYS A 79 5.25 3.83 4.53
N VAL A 80 4.18 3.41 3.87
CA VAL A 80 3.18 2.50 4.42
C VAL A 80 3.05 1.29 3.51
N PHE A 81 3.20 0.10 4.09
CA PHE A 81 3.00 -1.17 3.41
C PHE A 81 1.80 -1.86 4.06
N ILE A 82 0.75 -2.13 3.28
CA ILE A 82 -0.48 -2.80 3.73
C ILE A 82 -0.40 -4.24 3.28
N ILE A 83 -0.44 -5.18 4.22
CA ILE A 83 -0.35 -6.64 4.00
C ILE A 83 -1.69 -7.28 4.35
#